data_AF-A0A929RR00-F1
#
_entry.id   AF-A0A929RR00-F1
#
_cell.length_a   1.000
_cell.length_b   1.000
_cell.length_c   1.000
_cell.angle_alpha   90.00
_cell.angle_beta   90.00
_cell.angle_gamma   90.00
#
_symmetry.space_group_name_H-M   'P 1'
#
loop_
_entity.id
_entity.type
_entity.pdbx_description
1 polymer ?
#
loop_
_entity_poly.entity_id
_entity_poly.type
_entity_poly.pdbx_seq_one_letter_code
_entity_poly.pdbx_strand_id
1 'polypeptide(L)'
;MASNKDILEAQRYNRRRLITSFVAGSPDGKEVEPQAPTRPFIIGAFLAVLMLLVSVGLRFLYPGADSSQSSGLAVVSSSGARYYLQDGQWHPIANRTSARLLGDSSTATMKISDSDLAKYSQGQALGIPDAPEDVPSTASRMSADWTSCAISEHTFTWIGNSSLLSSNGLHSARSAYVSPSGSNDSFVVAGSSKFRVPSSAGDIVARLRIGSAPLAV
;
A
#
# COMPACT_ATOMS: atom_id res chain seq x y z
N MET A 1 -65.45 47.08 0.07
CA MET A 1 -66.17 47.12 -1.22
C MET A 1 -65.32 47.91 -2.20
N ALA A 2 -65.07 47.38 -3.39
CA ALA A 2 -64.28 48.10 -4.41
C ALA A 2 -65.02 49.39 -4.81
N SER A 3 -64.30 50.49 -4.91
CA SER A 3 -64.87 51.78 -5.30
C SER A 3 -65.24 51.76 -6.79
N ASN A 4 -66.24 52.54 -7.21
CA ASN A 4 -66.60 52.68 -8.63
C ASN A 4 -65.39 53.08 -9.50
N LYS A 5 -64.41 53.77 -8.91
CA LYS A 5 -63.14 54.12 -9.55
C LYS A 5 -62.28 52.89 -9.85
N ASP A 6 -62.16 51.94 -8.92
CA ASP A 6 -61.36 50.73 -9.09
C ASP A 6 -61.93 49.83 -10.20
N ILE A 7 -63.28 49.75 -10.27
CA ILE A 7 -63.96 48.99 -11.32
C ILE A 7 -63.71 49.61 -12.70
N LEU A 8 -63.77 50.94 -12.81
CA LEU A 8 -63.49 51.66 -14.06
C LEU A 8 -62.02 51.54 -14.49
N GLU A 9 -61.08 51.58 -13.54
CA GLU A 9 -59.66 51.39 -13.85
C GLU A 9 -59.36 49.95 -14.29
N ALA A 10 -59.98 48.95 -13.65
CA ALA A 10 -59.87 47.55 -14.08
C ALA A 10 -60.44 47.34 -15.49
N GLN A 11 -61.61 47.92 -15.80
CA GLN A 11 -62.19 47.86 -17.14
C GLN A 11 -61.32 48.57 -18.19
N ARG A 12 -60.75 49.73 -17.86
CA ARG A 12 -59.81 50.45 -18.74
C ARG A 12 -58.54 49.66 -18.99
N TYR A 13 -58.00 48.99 -17.96
CA TYR A 13 -56.82 48.15 -18.09
C TYR A 13 -57.08 46.94 -19.00
N ASN A 14 -58.17 46.21 -18.79
CA ASN A 14 -58.57 45.09 -19.65
C ASN A 14 -58.79 45.54 -21.10
N ARG A 15 -59.45 46.70 -21.29
CA ARG A 15 -59.66 47.25 -22.63
C ARG A 15 -58.35 47.65 -23.30
N ARG A 16 -57.43 48.29 -22.59
CA ARG A 16 -56.10 48.64 -23.13
C ARG A 16 -55.32 47.40 -23.54
N ARG A 17 -55.32 46.36 -22.69
CA ARG A 17 -54.62 45.09 -22.97
C ARG A 17 -55.18 44.38 -24.20
N LEU A 18 -56.51 44.34 -24.36
CA LEU A 18 -57.15 43.77 -25.55
C LEU A 18 -56.89 44.60 -26.81
N ILE A 19 -56.94 45.92 -26.70
CA ILE A 19 -56.61 46.79 -27.85
C ILE A 19 -55.15 46.61 -28.24
N THR A 20 -54.21 46.52 -27.28
CA THR A 20 -52.81 46.25 -27.61
C THR A 20 -52.60 44.89 -28.26
N SER A 21 -53.35 43.83 -27.90
CA SER A 21 -53.22 42.54 -28.60
C SER A 21 -53.74 42.57 -30.03
N PHE A 22 -54.76 43.38 -30.32
CA PHE A 22 -55.28 43.53 -31.68
C PHE A 22 -54.48 44.55 -32.52
N VAL A 23 -53.98 45.63 -31.91
CA VAL A 23 -53.20 46.69 -32.58
C VAL A 23 -51.73 46.33 -32.75
N ALA A 24 -51.15 45.55 -31.84
CA ALA A 24 -49.76 45.10 -32.00
C ALA A 24 -49.58 44.28 -33.29
N GLY A 25 -50.66 43.71 -33.83
CA GLY A 25 -50.61 42.80 -34.97
C GLY A 25 -49.83 41.54 -34.59
N SER A 26 -50.21 40.39 -35.13
CA SER A 26 -49.20 39.34 -35.26
C SER A 26 -48.11 39.92 -36.16
N PRO A 27 -46.83 40.01 -35.71
CA PRO A 27 -45.77 40.32 -36.63
C PRO A 27 -45.75 39.17 -37.64
N ASP A 28 -46.28 39.42 -38.85
CA ASP A 28 -46.21 38.53 -40.01
C ASP A 28 -47.09 37.25 -39.98
N GLY A 29 -48.17 37.20 -39.19
CA GLY A 29 -49.07 36.04 -39.19
C GLY A 29 -48.46 34.73 -38.68
N LYS A 30 -47.27 34.80 -38.07
CA LYS A 30 -46.64 33.67 -37.40
C LYS A 30 -46.96 33.79 -35.92
N GLU A 31 -47.73 32.83 -35.39
CA GLU A 31 -47.76 32.60 -33.95
C GLU A 31 -46.31 32.59 -33.46
N VAL A 32 -46.05 33.25 -32.33
CA VAL A 32 -44.73 33.24 -31.70
C VAL A 32 -44.53 31.83 -31.17
N GLU A 33 -44.25 30.90 -32.07
CA GLU A 33 -43.85 29.54 -31.74
C GLU A 33 -42.65 29.71 -30.82
N PRO A 34 -42.69 29.21 -29.57
CA PRO A 34 -41.56 29.28 -28.69
C PRO A 34 -40.37 28.73 -29.46
N GLN A 35 -39.40 29.59 -29.82
CA GLN A 35 -38.23 29.13 -30.54
C GLN A 35 -37.62 28.02 -29.69
N ALA A 36 -37.63 26.79 -30.23
CA ALA A 36 -37.14 25.64 -29.51
C ALA A 36 -35.74 25.99 -28.98
N PRO A 37 -35.44 25.75 -27.69
CA PRO A 37 -34.17 26.16 -27.07
C PRO A 37 -32.98 25.30 -27.54
N THR A 38 -33.01 24.85 -28.79
CA THR A 38 -31.96 24.04 -29.43
C THR A 38 -30.67 24.82 -29.58
N ARG A 39 -30.75 26.13 -29.92
CA ARG A 39 -29.57 27.00 -30.05
C ARG A 39 -28.76 27.11 -28.76
N PRO A 40 -29.34 27.50 -27.60
CA PRO A 40 -28.58 27.56 -26.36
C PRO A 40 -28.08 26.19 -25.89
N PHE A 41 -28.83 25.10 -26.17
CA PHE A 41 -28.38 23.75 -25.84
C PHE A 41 -27.15 23.32 -26.65
N ILE A 42 -27.13 23.57 -27.96
CA ILE A 42 -25.99 23.25 -28.83
C ILE A 42 -24.74 24.05 -28.41
N ILE A 43 -24.91 25.33 -28.12
CA ILE A 43 -23.82 26.18 -27.65
C ILE A 43 -23.28 25.67 -26.30
N GLY A 44 -24.16 25.33 -25.37
CA GLY A 44 -23.77 24.77 -24.07
C GLY A 44 -23.05 23.43 -24.19
N ALA A 45 -23.54 22.53 -25.05
CA ALA A 45 -22.91 21.24 -25.31
C ALA A 45 -21.51 21.40 -25.91
N PHE A 46 -21.34 22.32 -26.87
CA PHE A 46 -20.05 22.61 -27.46
C PHE A 46 -19.06 23.15 -26.43
N LEU A 47 -19.50 24.06 -25.55
CA LEU A 47 -18.68 24.63 -24.48
C LEU A 47 -18.27 23.57 -23.44
N ALA A 48 -19.16 22.64 -23.11
CA ALA A 48 -18.87 21.52 -22.22
C ALA A 48 -17.81 20.57 -22.82
N VAL A 49 -17.93 20.25 -24.11
CA VAL A 49 -16.94 19.44 -24.82
C VAL A 49 -15.59 20.16 -24.89
N LEU A 50 -15.58 21.47 -25.14
CA LEU A 50 -14.35 22.27 -25.16
C LEU A 50 -13.65 22.25 -23.78
N MET A 51 -14.41 22.43 -22.69
CA MET A 51 -13.87 22.34 -21.32
C MET A 51 -13.28 20.96 -21.02
N LEU A 52 -13.95 19.88 -21.45
CA LEU A 52 -13.42 18.52 -21.31
C LEU A 52 -12.09 18.36 -22.06
N LEU A 53 -12.02 18.79 -23.33
CA LEU A 53 -10.79 18.71 -24.12
C LEU A 53 -9.64 19.53 -23.49
N VAL A 54 -9.93 20.74 -23.00
CA VAL A 54 -8.95 21.57 -22.29
C VAL A 54 -8.47 20.88 -21.01
N SER A 55 -9.36 20.28 -20.22
CA SER A 55 -8.98 19.57 -19.00
C SER A 55 -8.10 18.35 -19.26
N VAL A 56 -8.42 17.56 -20.29
CA VAL A 56 -7.62 16.40 -20.71
C VAL A 56 -6.27 16.85 -21.27
N GLY A 57 -6.24 17.91 -22.07
CA GLY A 57 -5.00 18.50 -22.58
C GLY A 57 -4.10 19.02 -21.46
N LEU A 58 -4.66 19.76 -20.50
CA LEU A 58 -3.92 20.25 -19.33
C LEU A 58 -3.34 19.11 -18.49
N ARG A 59 -4.07 18.00 -18.30
CA ARG A 59 -3.56 16.81 -17.60
C ARG A 59 -2.37 16.16 -18.32
N PHE A 60 -2.34 16.21 -19.65
CA PHE A 60 -1.24 15.66 -20.43
C PHE A 60 -0.01 16.58 -20.44
N LEU A 61 -0.23 17.90 -20.50
CA LEU A 61 0.86 18.90 -20.48
C LEU A 61 1.46 19.11 -19.09
N TYR A 62 0.63 19.03 -18.05
CA TYR A 62 1.04 19.13 -16.65
C TYR A 62 0.66 17.83 -15.94
N PRO A 63 1.50 16.78 -16.01
CA PRO A 63 1.42 15.62 -15.13
C PRO A 63 1.85 16.04 -13.71
N GLY A 64 1.17 17.03 -13.14
CA GLY A 64 1.46 17.64 -11.86
C GLY A 64 0.67 16.96 -10.77
N ALA A 65 1.32 16.01 -10.11
CA ALA A 65 1.12 15.61 -8.73
C ALA A 65 -0.33 15.61 -8.24
N ASP A 66 -0.97 14.45 -8.30
CA ASP A 66 -1.98 14.04 -7.32
C ASP A 66 -1.29 13.96 -5.92
N SER A 67 -0.83 15.10 -5.42
CA SER A 67 -0.26 15.32 -4.09
C SER A 67 -1.41 15.54 -3.11
N SER A 68 -2.29 14.54 -3.05
CA SER A 68 -2.85 14.21 -1.75
C SER A 68 -1.63 13.95 -0.87
N GLN A 69 -1.34 14.88 0.05
CA GLN A 69 -0.20 14.87 0.97
C GLN A 69 -0.32 13.73 1.99
N SER A 70 -0.42 12.51 1.51
CA SER A 70 -0.20 11.28 2.26
C SER A 70 1.25 10.89 2.01
N SER A 71 2.04 10.86 3.08
CA SER A 71 3.43 10.43 3.09
C SER A 71 3.65 9.26 2.12
N GLY A 72 4.64 9.39 1.23
CA GLY A 72 4.78 8.50 0.08
C GLY A 72 6.22 8.25 -0.30
N LEU A 73 6.47 7.08 -0.90
CA LEU A 73 7.76 6.70 -1.44
C LEU A 73 7.81 7.09 -2.92
N ALA A 74 8.75 7.95 -3.30
CA ALA A 74 9.05 8.26 -4.69
C ALA A 74 10.31 7.52 -5.16
N VAL A 75 10.24 6.98 -6.36
CA VAL A 75 11.38 6.40 -7.07
C VAL A 75 11.67 7.26 -8.30
N VAL A 76 12.90 7.72 -8.39
CA VAL A 76 13.39 8.49 -9.53
C VAL A 76 13.49 7.58 -10.74
N SER A 77 12.86 7.99 -11.84
CA SER A 77 12.70 7.12 -13.02
C SER A 77 14.02 6.82 -13.74
N SER A 78 15.01 7.73 -13.66
CA SER A 78 16.30 7.61 -14.35
C SER A 78 17.33 6.80 -13.56
N SER A 79 17.45 7.05 -12.26
CA SER A 79 18.51 6.55 -11.39
C SER A 79 18.05 5.43 -10.46
N GLY A 80 16.74 5.28 -10.28
CA GLY A 80 16.17 4.40 -9.26
C GLY A 80 16.39 4.89 -7.83
N ALA A 81 16.95 6.10 -7.64
CA ALA A 81 17.11 6.71 -6.34
C ALA A 81 15.76 6.91 -5.66
N ARG A 82 15.74 6.80 -4.32
CA ARG A 82 14.50 6.74 -3.54
C ARG A 82 14.41 7.91 -2.59
N TYR A 83 13.24 8.51 -2.55
CA TYR A 83 12.95 9.65 -1.69
C TYR A 83 11.64 9.43 -0.96
N TYR A 84 11.59 9.84 0.31
CA TYR A 84 10.40 9.78 1.14
C TYR A 84 9.90 11.20 1.39
N LEU A 85 8.61 11.43 1.18
CA LEU A 85 7.98 12.73 1.47
C LEU A 85 7.56 12.80 2.94
N GLN A 86 8.16 13.70 3.69
CA GLN A 86 7.81 14.00 5.08
C GLN A 86 7.68 15.51 5.25
N ASP A 87 6.58 15.98 5.85
CA ASP A 87 6.34 17.40 6.14
C ASP A 87 6.52 18.34 4.93
N GLY A 88 6.19 17.86 3.72
CA GLY A 88 6.33 18.62 2.47
C GLY A 88 7.76 18.68 1.91
N GLN A 89 8.73 17.99 2.52
CA GLN A 89 10.11 17.92 2.08
C GLN A 89 10.50 16.50 1.62
N TRP A 90 11.30 16.40 0.56
CA TRP A 90 11.79 15.11 0.05
C TRP A 90 13.11 14.74 0.73
N HIS A 91 13.12 13.59 1.39
CA HIS A 91 14.29 13.05 2.07
C HIS A 91 14.83 11.82 1.32
N PRO A 92 16.12 11.77 0.96
CA PRO A 92 16.73 10.55 0.45
C PRO A 92 16.53 9.41 1.45
N ILE A 93 16.15 8.21 1.00
CA ILE A 93 15.91 7.07 1.89
C ILE A 93 16.72 5.84 1.53
N ALA A 94 17.33 5.20 2.53
CA ALA A 94 18.27 4.10 2.32
C ALA A 94 17.62 2.83 1.74
N ASN A 95 16.41 2.45 2.18
CA ASN A 95 15.73 1.21 1.77
C ASN A 95 14.19 1.33 1.84
N ARG A 96 13.46 0.48 1.10
CA ARG A 96 11.98 0.46 1.18
C ARG A 96 11.47 0.04 2.55
N THR A 97 12.22 -0.80 3.27
CA THR A 97 11.86 -1.20 4.64
C THR A 97 11.75 0.00 5.57
N SER A 98 12.72 0.92 5.52
CA SER A 98 12.70 2.18 6.29
C SER A 98 11.53 3.07 5.86
N ALA A 99 11.22 3.13 4.57
CA ALA A 99 10.05 3.87 4.07
C ALA A 99 8.74 3.33 4.65
N ARG A 100 8.60 1.99 4.72
CA ARG A 100 7.44 1.32 5.33
C ARG A 100 7.36 1.48 6.84
N LEU A 101 8.50 1.66 7.52
CA LEU A 101 8.54 1.93 8.96
C LEU A 101 8.16 3.37 9.30
N LEU A 102 8.50 4.32 8.43
CA LEU A 102 8.13 5.74 8.59
C LEU A 102 6.68 6.01 8.17
N GLY A 103 6.21 5.35 7.11
CA GLY A 103 4.83 5.42 6.64
C GLY A 103 3.93 4.34 7.22
N ASP A 104 2.77 4.16 6.59
CA ASP A 104 1.96 2.97 6.78
C ASP A 104 2.51 1.81 5.93
N SER A 105 2.19 0.58 6.34
CA SER A 105 2.47 -0.69 5.66
C SER A 105 2.15 -0.68 4.16
N SER A 106 1.21 0.16 3.71
CA SER A 106 0.80 0.32 2.31
C SER A 106 1.37 1.58 1.63
N THR A 107 2.54 2.07 2.06
CA THR A 107 3.17 3.28 1.48
C THR A 107 3.15 3.21 -0.05
N ALA A 108 2.34 4.06 -0.67
CA ALA A 108 2.18 4.10 -2.11
C ALA A 108 3.51 4.50 -2.75
N THR A 109 3.90 3.76 -3.80
CA THR A 109 5.11 4.08 -4.57
C THR A 109 4.74 4.85 -5.81
N MET A 110 5.30 6.05 -5.97
CA MET A 110 5.15 6.87 -7.16
C MET A 110 6.46 6.98 -7.94
N LYS A 111 6.37 7.18 -9.24
CA LYS A 111 7.53 7.52 -10.07
C LYS A 111 7.60 9.04 -10.21
N ILE A 112 8.79 9.60 -9.98
CA ILE A 112 9.07 11.03 -10.17
C ILE A 112 10.22 11.20 -11.17
N SER A 113 10.21 12.31 -11.91
CA SER A 113 11.32 12.71 -12.78
C SER A 113 12.37 13.50 -11.98
N ASP A 114 13.64 13.48 -12.41
CA ASP A 114 14.68 14.30 -11.75
C ASP A 114 14.35 15.79 -11.82
N SER A 115 13.78 16.26 -12.93
CA SER A 115 13.42 17.66 -13.10
C SER A 115 12.28 18.10 -12.17
N ASP A 116 11.39 17.19 -11.80
CA ASP A 116 10.35 17.49 -10.82
C ASP A 116 10.88 17.44 -9.39
N LEU A 117 11.77 16.50 -9.09
CA LEU A 117 12.40 16.42 -7.77
C LEU A 117 13.30 17.62 -7.49
N ALA A 118 14.01 18.12 -8.50
CA ALA A 118 14.89 19.29 -8.39
C ALA A 118 14.15 20.60 -8.05
N LYS A 119 12.81 20.64 -8.19
CA LYS A 119 11.99 21.81 -7.81
C LYS A 119 11.80 21.93 -6.29
N TYR A 120 12.10 20.87 -5.54
CA TYR A 120 11.93 20.83 -4.09
C TYR A 120 13.29 20.85 -3.37
N SER A 121 13.33 21.48 -2.19
CA SER A 121 14.50 21.36 -1.30
C SER A 121 14.61 19.93 -0.79
N GLN A 122 15.79 19.33 -0.90
CA GLN A 122 16.06 18.01 -0.34
C GLN A 122 16.43 18.13 1.13
N GLY A 123 15.84 17.28 1.97
CA GLY A 123 16.16 17.18 3.39
C GLY A 123 17.31 16.22 3.67
N GLN A 124 17.59 16.00 4.95
CA GLN A 124 18.58 15.01 5.39
C GLN A 124 18.19 13.59 4.98
N ALA A 125 19.19 12.73 4.76
CA ALA A 125 18.95 11.32 4.47
C ALA A 125 18.30 10.61 5.66
N LEU A 126 17.33 9.73 5.38
CA LEU A 126 16.60 8.95 6.34
C LEU A 126 16.81 7.44 6.12
N GLY A 127 16.55 6.67 7.17
CA GLY A 127 16.51 5.21 7.13
C GLY A 127 17.60 4.52 7.92
N ILE A 128 17.46 3.21 8.03
CA ILE A 128 18.34 2.33 8.79
C ILE A 128 19.37 1.74 7.82
N PRO A 129 20.67 1.99 7.99
CA PRO A 129 21.69 1.35 7.17
C PRO A 129 21.64 -0.17 7.35
N ASP A 130 21.98 -0.92 6.29
CA ASP A 130 21.98 -2.39 6.24
C ASP A 130 20.63 -3.09 6.49
N ALA A 131 19.53 -2.34 6.65
CA ALA A 131 18.22 -2.96 6.64
C ALA A 131 17.92 -3.55 5.24
N PRO A 132 17.19 -4.67 5.15
CA PRO A 132 16.81 -5.27 3.89
C PRO A 132 16.11 -4.26 2.97
N GLU A 133 16.34 -4.40 1.67
CA GLU A 133 15.70 -3.52 0.69
C GLU A 133 14.17 -3.61 0.76
N ASP A 134 13.64 -4.82 0.98
CA ASP A 134 12.21 -5.05 1.13
C ASP A 134 11.94 -6.24 2.05
N VAL A 135 10.76 -6.24 2.66
CA VAL A 135 10.26 -7.37 3.43
C VAL A 135 9.31 -8.21 2.57
N PRO A 136 9.37 -9.55 2.67
CA PRO A 136 8.47 -10.45 1.95
C PRO A 136 7.00 -10.14 2.24
N SER A 137 6.13 -10.41 1.26
CA SER A 137 4.68 -10.33 1.49
C SER A 137 4.25 -11.41 2.47
N THR A 138 3.05 -11.27 3.04
CA THR A 138 2.49 -12.28 3.95
C THR A 138 2.36 -13.65 3.28
N ALA A 139 2.13 -13.71 1.97
CA ALA A 139 2.03 -14.95 1.19
C ALA A 139 3.40 -15.61 0.92
N SER A 140 4.49 -14.83 0.86
CA SER A 140 5.85 -15.35 0.71
C SER A 140 6.63 -15.41 2.02
N ARG A 141 5.93 -15.21 3.15
CA ARG A 141 6.52 -15.38 4.47
C ARG A 141 6.79 -16.86 4.69
N MET A 142 8.06 -17.22 4.86
CA MET A 142 8.43 -18.58 5.23
C MET A 142 7.80 -18.90 6.59
N SER A 143 7.07 -20.01 6.69
CA SER A 143 6.81 -20.68 7.96
C SER A 143 8.17 -21.19 8.43
N ALA A 144 8.84 -20.41 9.26
CA ALA A 144 10.18 -20.74 9.72
C ALA A 144 10.06 -21.91 10.70
N ASP A 145 10.28 -23.14 10.21
CA ASP A 145 10.70 -24.21 11.10
C ASP A 145 12.17 -23.97 11.42
N TRP A 146 12.51 -24.05 12.70
CA TRP A 146 13.88 -23.93 13.17
C TRP A 146 14.37 -25.34 13.45
N THR A 147 15.37 -25.77 12.69
CA THR A 147 16.01 -27.07 12.92
C THR A 147 17.47 -26.83 13.27
N SER A 148 17.89 -27.34 14.42
CA SER A 148 19.29 -27.31 14.82
C SER A 148 19.88 -28.71 14.71
N CYS A 149 20.96 -28.83 13.95
CA CYS A 149 21.75 -30.04 13.80
C CYS A 149 23.04 -29.87 14.59
N ALA A 150 23.15 -30.61 15.69
CA ALA A 150 24.40 -30.71 16.44
C ALA A 150 25.26 -31.84 15.86
N ILE A 151 26.45 -31.49 15.38
CA ILE A 151 27.43 -32.42 14.84
C ILE A 151 28.69 -32.26 15.69
N SER A 152 28.89 -33.12 16.69
CA SER A 152 30.05 -33.23 17.60
C SER A 152 30.70 -31.93 18.10
N GLU A 153 31.31 -31.12 17.22
CA GLU A 153 31.98 -29.86 17.57
C GLU A 153 31.29 -28.60 17.02
N HIS A 154 30.28 -28.75 16.17
CA HIS A 154 29.57 -27.63 15.56
C HIS A 154 28.06 -27.84 15.59
N THR A 155 27.35 -26.79 16.01
CA THR A 155 25.90 -26.73 15.95
C THR A 155 25.48 -25.85 14.78
N PHE A 156 24.83 -26.45 13.79
CA PHE A 156 24.29 -25.77 12.62
C PHE A 156 22.80 -25.56 12.78
N THR A 157 22.36 -24.30 12.88
CA THR A 157 20.94 -23.97 12.88
C THR A 157 20.49 -23.60 11.48
N TRP A 158 19.50 -24.32 10.98
CA TRP A 158 18.82 -24.05 9.73
C TRP A 158 17.44 -23.47 10.00
N ILE A 159 17.11 -22.38 9.32
CA ILE A 159 15.79 -21.74 9.39
C ILE A 159 15.14 -21.88 8.03
N GLY A 160 14.08 -22.69 7.93
CA GLY A 160 13.41 -22.93 6.66
C GLY A 160 12.51 -24.15 6.68
N ASN A 161 12.08 -24.61 5.51
CA ASN A 161 11.15 -25.75 5.41
C ASN A 161 11.84 -27.06 5.85
N SER A 162 11.38 -27.63 6.97
CA SER A 162 11.88 -28.89 7.54
C SER A 162 11.68 -30.11 6.62
N SER A 163 10.80 -30.01 5.62
CA SER A 163 10.57 -31.05 4.61
C SER A 163 11.82 -31.35 3.77
N LEU A 164 12.69 -30.35 3.57
CA LEU A 164 13.95 -30.53 2.84
C LEU A 164 14.97 -31.38 3.61
N LEU A 165 14.85 -31.45 4.94
CA LEU A 165 15.69 -32.32 5.76
C LEU A 165 15.21 -33.77 5.63
N SER A 166 13.88 -33.96 5.67
CA SER A 166 13.27 -35.29 5.45
C SER A 166 13.59 -35.85 4.06
N SER A 167 13.58 -35.02 3.01
CA SER A 167 13.92 -35.46 1.64
C SER A 167 15.39 -35.86 1.48
N ASN A 168 16.29 -35.30 2.28
CA ASN A 168 17.70 -35.68 2.32
C ASN A 168 17.98 -36.88 3.24
N GLY A 169 16.94 -37.59 3.70
CA GLY A 169 17.06 -38.79 4.53
C GLY A 169 17.34 -38.51 6.01
N LEU A 170 17.20 -37.25 6.46
CA LEU A 170 17.33 -36.92 7.87
C LEU A 170 16.00 -37.20 8.59
N HIS A 171 15.99 -38.27 9.39
CA HIS A 171 14.83 -38.64 10.21
C HIS A 171 15.08 -38.30 11.68
N SER A 172 14.02 -37.98 12.41
CA SER A 172 14.11 -37.72 13.86
C SER A 172 14.67 -38.95 14.57
N ALA A 173 15.81 -38.78 15.26
CA ALA A 173 16.41 -39.85 16.03
C ALA A 173 15.47 -40.24 17.20
N ARG A 174 15.25 -41.54 17.39
CA ARG A 174 14.41 -42.03 18.51
C ARG A 174 15.01 -41.69 19.87
N SER A 175 16.34 -41.78 19.98
CA SER A 175 17.09 -41.44 21.18
C SER A 175 18.55 -41.16 20.87
N ALA A 176 19.16 -40.22 21.60
CA ALA A 176 20.59 -39.91 21.51
C ALA A 176 21.18 -39.68 22.91
N TYR A 177 22.43 -40.10 23.10
CA TYR A 177 23.20 -39.82 24.31
C TYR A 177 24.13 -38.63 24.03
N VAL A 178 23.97 -37.54 24.79
CA VAL A 178 24.60 -36.25 24.52
C VAL A 178 25.22 -35.65 25.78
N SER A 179 26.28 -34.86 25.60
CA SER A 179 26.90 -34.05 26.65
C SER A 179 27.00 -32.60 26.16
N PRO A 180 26.37 -31.62 26.85
CA PRO A 180 26.45 -30.23 26.48
C PRO A 180 27.87 -29.70 26.57
N SER A 181 28.30 -28.91 25.59
CA SER A 181 29.57 -28.20 25.65
C SER A 181 29.63 -27.30 26.91
N GLY A 182 30.66 -27.49 27.74
CA GLY A 182 30.85 -26.75 29.00
C GLY A 182 30.19 -27.36 30.24
N SER A 183 29.57 -28.54 30.13
CA SER A 183 29.02 -29.27 31.28
C SER A 183 29.58 -30.70 31.38
N ASN A 184 29.76 -31.19 32.61
CA ASN A 184 30.11 -32.59 32.87
C ASN A 184 28.88 -33.51 32.97
N ASP A 185 27.68 -32.96 32.82
CA ASP A 185 26.44 -33.73 32.86
C ASP A 185 26.14 -34.34 31.50
N SER A 186 25.76 -35.62 31.51
CA SER A 186 25.31 -36.31 30.31
C SER A 186 23.80 -36.52 30.34
N PHE A 187 23.19 -36.54 29.16
CA PHE A 187 21.75 -36.64 28.98
C PHE A 187 21.41 -37.68 27.92
N VAL A 188 20.31 -38.40 28.11
CA VAL A 188 19.64 -39.14 27.05
C VAL A 188 18.45 -38.30 26.60
N VAL A 189 18.44 -37.92 25.33
CA VAL A 189 17.32 -37.24 24.69
C VAL A 189 16.52 -38.30 23.96
N ALA A 190 15.21 -38.37 24.21
CA ALA A 190 14.30 -39.29 23.53
C ALA A 190 12.98 -38.57 23.24
N GLY A 191 12.61 -38.50 21.95
CA GLY A 191 11.46 -37.71 21.50
C GLY A 191 11.56 -36.24 21.96
N SER A 192 10.59 -35.78 22.74
CA SER A 192 10.52 -34.41 23.27
C SER A 192 11.10 -34.24 24.68
N SER A 193 11.69 -35.30 25.26
CA SER A 193 12.14 -35.32 26.65
C SER A 193 13.65 -35.52 26.77
N LYS A 194 14.24 -34.93 27.81
CA LYS A 194 15.65 -35.13 28.19
C LYS A 194 15.73 -35.74 29.59
N PHE A 195 16.58 -36.76 29.74
CA PHE A 195 16.81 -37.47 30.99
C PHE A 195 18.28 -37.34 31.38
N ARG A 196 18.55 -36.82 32.57
CA ARG A 196 19.93 -36.70 33.08
C ARG A 196 20.47 -38.08 33.43
N VAL A 197 21.68 -38.37 32.99
CA VAL A 197 22.42 -39.59 33.33
C VAL A 197 23.52 -39.21 34.34
N PRO A 198 23.47 -39.74 35.57
CA PRO A 198 24.56 -39.57 36.53
C PRO A 198 25.86 -40.21 35.99
N SER A 199 27.01 -39.63 36.32
CA SER A 199 28.33 -40.14 35.91
C SER A 199 28.62 -41.57 36.39
N SER A 200 28.03 -42.01 37.51
CA SER A 200 28.13 -43.37 38.03
C SER A 200 27.25 -44.39 37.29
N ALA A 201 26.36 -43.95 36.41
CA ALA A 201 25.33 -44.77 35.77
C ALA A 201 25.60 -45.05 34.28
N GLY A 202 26.85 -44.87 33.82
CA GLY A 202 27.22 -45.08 32.40
C GLY A 202 26.91 -46.47 31.85
N ASP A 203 26.98 -47.52 32.70
CA ASP A 203 26.63 -48.90 32.32
C ASP A 203 25.16 -49.07 31.91
N ILE A 204 24.26 -48.21 32.43
CA ILE A 204 22.83 -48.23 32.08
C ILE A 204 22.62 -47.81 30.62
N VAL A 205 23.41 -46.86 30.11
CA VAL A 205 23.33 -46.37 28.72
C VAL A 205 23.78 -47.46 27.74
N ALA A 206 24.81 -48.23 28.10
CA ALA A 206 25.26 -49.38 27.32
C ALA A 206 24.19 -50.48 27.22
N ARG A 207 23.45 -50.73 28.31
CA ARG A 207 22.32 -51.68 28.33
C ARG A 207 21.13 -51.21 27.49
N LEU A 208 20.91 -49.91 27.41
CA LEU A 208 19.90 -49.29 26.55
C LEU A 208 20.27 -49.35 25.05
N ARG A 209 21.51 -49.75 24.70
CA ARG A 209 22.03 -49.81 23.32
C ARG A 209 21.96 -48.46 22.57
N ILE A 210 22.02 -47.34 23.30
CA ILE A 210 21.95 -45.98 22.71
C ILE A 210 23.34 -45.50 22.26
N GLY A 211 24.40 -46.11 22.78
CA GLY A 211 25.80 -45.80 22.46
C GLY A 211 26.71 -46.00 23.67
N SER A 212 28.02 -46.02 23.46
CA SER A 212 29.02 -46.14 24.53
C SER A 212 29.69 -44.82 24.93
N ALA A 213 29.59 -43.78 24.09
CA ALA A 213 30.16 -42.46 24.33
C ALA A 213 29.13 -41.35 24.04
N PRO A 214 29.09 -40.27 24.85
CA PRO A 214 28.19 -39.16 24.60
C PRO A 214 28.66 -38.35 23.39
N LEU A 215 27.72 -37.91 22.57
CA LEU A 215 27.98 -36.92 21.53
C LEU A 215 28.10 -35.54 22.19
N ALA A 216 29.19 -34.83 21.90
CA ALA A 216 29.30 -33.42 22.27
C ALA A 216 28.30 -32.61 21.42
N VAL A 217 27.54 -31.74 22.09
CA VAL A 217 26.48 -30.91 21.48
C VAL A 217 26.55 -29.49 22.05
#